data_AF-L8FU62-F1
#
_entry.id   AF-L8FU62-F1
#
_cell.length_a   1.000
_cell.length_b   1.000
_cell.length_c   1.000
_cell.angle_alpha   90.00
_cell.angle_beta   90.00
_cell.angle_gamma   90.00
#
_symmetry.space_group_name_H-M   'P 1'
#
loop_
_entity.id
_entity.type
_entity.pdbx_description
1 polymer ?
#
loop_
_entity_poly.entity_id
_entity_poly.type
_entity_poly.pdbx_seq_one_letter_code
_entity_poly.pdbx_strand_id
1 'polypeptide(L)'
;MEKSVIELGQAERSVTTTCAYCGVGCSFNAEVKGNTVVRMVPNKNGHANHGHACVKGRFAWGYATHPDRIKTPMIRDSIHEPWRSVSWAEAIGYAARRFKEIQAQYGRNA
;
A
#
# COMPACT_ATOMS: atom_id res chain seq x y z
N MET A 1 -18.91 -11.48 -15.95
CA MET A 1 -18.78 -11.20 -14.51
C MET A 1 -17.29 -11.22 -14.14
N GLU A 2 -16.82 -10.37 -13.24
CA GLU A 2 -15.39 -10.36 -12.84
C GLU A 2 -15.01 -11.65 -12.11
N LYS A 3 -13.78 -12.16 -12.34
CA LYS A 3 -13.30 -13.41 -11.74
C LYS A 3 -13.40 -13.42 -10.22
N SER A 4 -12.99 -12.32 -9.59
CA SER A 4 -13.02 -12.18 -8.13
C SER A 4 -14.44 -12.26 -7.54
N VAL A 5 -15.47 -11.82 -8.27
CA VAL A 5 -16.87 -11.95 -7.82
C VAL A 5 -17.34 -13.40 -7.92
N ILE A 6 -16.90 -14.13 -8.95
CA ILE A 6 -17.21 -15.56 -9.10
C ILE A 6 -16.54 -16.37 -7.99
N GLU A 7 -15.28 -16.06 -7.67
CA GLU A 7 -14.47 -16.79 -6.69
C GLU A 7 -14.82 -16.47 -5.23
N LEU A 8 -15.07 -15.19 -4.91
CA LEU A 8 -15.29 -14.72 -3.52
C LEU A 8 -16.77 -14.52 -3.18
N GLY A 9 -17.63 -14.48 -4.19
CA GLY A 9 -19.04 -14.13 -4.09
C GLY A 9 -19.30 -12.61 -4.08
N GLN A 10 -20.56 -12.25 -3.90
CA GLN A 10 -20.99 -10.85 -3.82
C GLN A 10 -20.44 -10.18 -2.55
N ALA A 11 -20.04 -8.92 -2.68
CA ALA A 11 -19.59 -8.11 -1.55
C ALA A 11 -20.74 -7.74 -0.61
N GLU A 12 -20.40 -7.50 0.67
CA GLU A 12 -21.36 -7.21 1.75
C GLU A 12 -21.46 -5.71 2.05
N ARG A 13 -20.36 -4.97 1.80
CA ARG A 13 -20.28 -3.53 2.07
C ARG A 13 -19.41 -2.82 1.05
N SER A 14 -19.54 -1.50 1.01
CA SER A 14 -18.78 -0.62 0.13
C SER A 14 -18.08 0.48 0.94
N VAL A 15 -16.82 0.75 0.62
CA VAL A 15 -16.03 1.82 1.25
C VAL A 15 -15.43 2.71 0.18
N THR A 16 -15.72 4.02 0.25
CA THR A 16 -15.14 4.98 -0.69
C THR A 16 -13.67 5.24 -0.36
N THR A 17 -12.82 5.21 -1.38
CA THR A 17 -11.38 5.48 -1.32
C THR A 17 -10.90 6.11 -2.64
N THR A 18 -9.60 6.36 -2.75
CA THR A 18 -8.98 7.03 -3.89
C THR A 18 -7.92 6.13 -4.53
N CYS A 19 -7.79 6.24 -5.85
CA CYS A 19 -6.76 5.57 -6.64
C CYS A 19 -5.35 6.04 -6.28
N ALA A 20 -4.42 5.11 -6.06
CA ALA A 20 -3.03 5.39 -5.69
C ALA A 20 -2.05 5.50 -6.89
N TYR A 21 -2.53 5.82 -8.09
CA TYR A 21 -1.72 5.82 -9.31
C TYR A 21 -1.33 7.22 -9.84
N CYS A 22 -2.05 7.74 -10.83
CA CYS A 22 -1.55 8.79 -11.74
C CYS A 22 -1.84 10.24 -11.31
N GLY A 23 -2.17 10.50 -10.05
CA GLY A 23 -2.46 11.86 -9.56
C GLY A 23 -3.83 12.44 -9.92
N VAL A 24 -4.57 11.86 -10.87
CA VAL A 24 -5.96 12.27 -11.20
C VAL A 24 -6.89 12.16 -9.99
N GLY A 25 -6.61 11.23 -9.07
CA GLY A 25 -7.41 11.07 -7.85
C GLY A 25 -8.79 10.46 -8.10
N CYS A 26 -8.91 9.52 -9.06
CA CYS A 26 -10.16 8.80 -9.30
C CYS A 26 -10.75 8.24 -7.99
N SER A 27 -12.00 8.58 -7.69
CA SER A 27 -12.74 8.02 -6.56
C SER A 27 -13.28 6.64 -6.89
N PHE A 28 -13.12 5.71 -5.97
CA PHE A 28 -13.56 4.33 -6.08
C PHE A 28 -14.35 3.91 -4.84
N ASN A 29 -15.28 2.99 -5.05
CA ASN A 29 -15.95 2.21 -4.05
C ASN A 29 -15.26 0.84 -3.99
N ALA A 30 -14.49 0.60 -2.93
CA ALA A 30 -13.96 -0.72 -2.60
C ALA A 30 -15.11 -1.57 -2.07
N GLU A 31 -15.52 -2.57 -2.83
CA GLU A 31 -16.55 -3.52 -2.43
C GLU A 31 -15.88 -4.70 -1.70
N VAL A 32 -16.27 -4.91 -0.45
CA VAL A 32 -15.57 -5.77 0.51
C VAL A 32 -16.51 -6.83 1.07
N LYS A 33 -15.96 -8.04 1.31
CA LYS A 33 -16.60 -9.14 2.03
C LYS A 33 -15.72 -9.50 3.24
N GLY A 34 -16.22 -9.33 4.45
CA GLY A 34 -15.38 -9.32 5.66
C GLY A 34 -14.21 -8.31 5.55
N ASN A 35 -12.98 -8.83 5.48
CA ASN A 35 -11.73 -8.06 5.31
C ASN A 35 -11.09 -8.19 3.91
N THR A 36 -11.76 -8.86 2.97
CA THR A 36 -11.24 -9.12 1.62
C THR A 36 -11.90 -8.19 0.60
N VAL A 37 -11.09 -7.46 -0.16
CA VAL A 37 -11.57 -6.67 -1.31
C VAL A 37 -12.02 -7.65 -2.40
N VAL A 38 -13.29 -7.56 -2.79
CA VAL A 38 -13.85 -8.36 -3.90
C VAL A 38 -13.58 -7.65 -5.22
N ARG A 39 -13.84 -6.34 -5.30
CA ARG A 39 -13.55 -5.51 -6.47
C ARG A 39 -13.50 -4.02 -6.13
N MET A 40 -12.98 -3.24 -7.07
CA MET A 40 -12.95 -1.78 -7.02
C MET A 40 -13.90 -1.24 -8.09
N VAL A 41 -14.96 -0.52 -7.72
CA VAL A 41 -15.92 0.05 -8.68
C VAL A 41 -15.78 1.57 -8.72
N PRO A 42 -15.74 2.23 -9.88
CA PRO A 42 -15.63 3.69 -9.93
C PRO A 42 -16.82 4.36 -9.24
N ASN A 43 -16.55 5.35 -8.39
CA ASN A 43 -17.60 6.12 -7.74
C ASN A 43 -18.17 7.14 -8.75
N LYS A 44 -19.48 7.07 -9.01
CA LYS A 44 -20.18 8.01 -9.91
C LYS A 44 -20.15 9.45 -9.40
N ASN A 45 -20.05 9.64 -8.08
CA ASN A 45 -19.98 10.95 -7.43
C ASN A 45 -18.54 11.48 -7.35
N GLY A 46 -17.56 10.77 -7.91
CA GLY A 46 -16.19 11.27 -7.97
C GLY A 46 -16.06 12.42 -8.95
N HIS A 47 -15.76 13.63 -8.47
CA HIS A 47 -15.60 14.82 -9.31
C HIS A 47 -14.45 14.72 -10.32
N ALA A 48 -13.44 13.89 -10.05
CA ALA A 48 -12.31 13.71 -10.95
C ALA A 48 -12.59 12.73 -12.10
N ASN A 49 -13.44 11.72 -11.89
CA ASN A 49 -13.58 10.60 -12.80
C ASN A 49 -15.02 10.25 -13.21
N HIS A 50 -16.04 10.84 -12.57
CA HIS A 50 -17.46 10.70 -12.90
C HIS A 50 -17.91 9.26 -13.20
N GLY A 51 -17.46 8.30 -12.39
CA GLY A 51 -17.79 6.88 -12.58
C GLY A 51 -16.97 6.14 -13.64
N HIS A 52 -15.87 6.72 -14.13
CA HIS A 52 -14.93 6.07 -15.04
C HIS A 52 -13.60 5.69 -14.36
N ALA A 53 -12.86 4.74 -14.95
CA ALA A 53 -11.59 4.27 -14.45
C ALA A 53 -10.75 3.61 -15.55
N CYS A 54 -9.42 3.73 -15.42
CA CYS A 54 -8.47 2.92 -16.19
C CYS A 54 -8.23 1.54 -15.53
N VAL A 55 -7.56 0.65 -16.26
CA VAL A 55 -7.23 -0.71 -15.82
C VAL A 55 -6.48 -0.77 -14.48
N LYS A 56 -5.57 0.18 -14.22
CA LYS A 56 -4.72 0.18 -13.02
C LYS A 56 -5.54 0.32 -11.74
N GLY A 57 -6.34 1.38 -11.64
CA GLY A 57 -7.21 1.58 -10.47
C GLY A 57 -8.32 0.54 -10.37
N ARG A 58 -8.83 0.05 -11.52
CA ARG A 58 -9.96 -0.87 -11.55
C ARG A 58 -9.62 -2.30 -11.12
N PHE A 59 -8.41 -2.77 -11.44
CA PHE A 59 -8.05 -4.19 -11.30
C PHE A 59 -6.70 -4.44 -10.60
N ALA A 60 -5.74 -3.51 -10.67
CA ALA A 60 -4.38 -3.78 -10.23
C ALA A 60 -4.14 -3.52 -8.73
N TRP A 61 -5.08 -3.87 -7.85
CA TRP A 61 -4.95 -3.70 -6.39
C TRP A 61 -4.39 -4.95 -5.67
N GLY A 62 -4.16 -6.05 -6.40
CA GLY A 62 -3.65 -7.32 -5.86
C GLY A 62 -2.22 -7.26 -5.28
N TYR A 63 -1.44 -6.21 -5.56
CA TYR A 63 -0.12 -6.02 -4.95
C TYR A 63 -0.19 -5.93 -3.41
N ALA A 64 -1.33 -5.50 -2.86
CA ALA A 64 -1.53 -5.42 -1.42
C ALA A 64 -1.51 -6.80 -0.74
N THR A 65 -1.82 -7.87 -1.48
CA THR A 65 -1.88 -9.26 -0.98
C THR A 65 -0.86 -10.18 -1.65
N HIS A 66 0.10 -9.63 -2.40
CA HIS A 66 1.14 -10.43 -3.08
C HIS A 66 2.01 -11.19 -2.06
N PRO A 67 2.40 -12.46 -2.33
CA PRO A 67 3.24 -13.24 -1.41
C PRO A 67 4.58 -12.59 -1.10
N ASP A 68 5.19 -11.89 -2.07
CA ASP A 68 6.48 -11.20 -1.90
C ASP A 68 6.41 -9.90 -1.08
N ARG A 69 5.22 -9.50 -0.62
CA ARG A 69 5.08 -8.30 0.20
C ARG A 69 5.82 -8.51 1.54
N ILE A 70 6.84 -7.69 1.79
CA ILE A 70 7.54 -7.64 3.08
C ILE A 70 6.58 -7.15 4.17
N LYS A 71 6.51 -7.88 5.27
CA LYS A 71 5.57 -7.64 6.40
C LYS A 71 6.28 -7.29 7.70
N THR A 72 7.61 -7.36 7.74
CA THR A 72 8.43 -7.12 8.92
C THR A 72 9.52 -6.08 8.63
N PRO A 73 9.87 -5.21 9.59
CA PRO A 73 11.04 -4.36 9.48
C PRO A 73 12.32 -5.18 9.36
N MET A 74 13.31 -4.64 8.65
CA MET A 74 14.61 -5.29 8.45
C MET A 74 15.76 -4.28 8.54
N ILE A 75 16.90 -4.73 9.05
CA ILE A 75 18.15 -3.96 9.15
C ILE A 75 19.29 -4.77 8.51
N ARG A 76 20.28 -4.07 7.97
CA ARG A 76 21.62 -4.58 7.65
C ARG A 76 22.63 -3.47 7.96
N ASP A 77 23.81 -3.81 8.45
CA ASP A 77 24.84 -2.82 8.80
C ASP A 77 25.60 -2.34 7.56
N SER A 78 25.69 -3.20 6.53
CA SER A 78 26.26 -2.89 5.22
C SER A 78 25.37 -3.39 4.08
N ILE A 79 25.48 -2.78 2.89
CA ILE A 79 24.77 -3.24 1.68
C ILE A 79 25.24 -4.63 1.20
N HIS A 80 26.42 -5.06 1.64
CA HIS A 80 27.01 -6.37 1.33
C HIS A 80 26.53 -7.48 2.27
N GLU A 81 25.80 -7.14 3.33
CA GLU A 81 25.27 -8.09 4.30
C GLU A 81 23.81 -8.45 4.00
N PRO A 82 23.38 -9.67 4.36
CA PRO A 82 21.99 -10.06 4.25
C PRO A 82 21.09 -9.24 5.17
N TRP A 83 19.81 -9.12 4.81
CA TRP A 83 18.81 -8.51 5.67
C TRP A 83 18.53 -9.37 6.91
N ARG A 84 18.42 -8.72 8.07
CA ARG A 84 17.95 -9.32 9.31
C ARG A 84 16.57 -8.76 9.67
N SER A 85 15.59 -9.63 9.87
CA SER A 85 14.27 -9.24 10.37
C SER A 85 14.35 -8.79 11.84
N VAL A 86 13.68 -7.69 12.17
CA VAL A 86 13.74 -7.06 13.50
C VAL A 86 12.37 -6.56 13.95
N SER A 87 12.27 -6.20 15.23
CA SER A 87 11.08 -5.52 15.77
C SER A 87 11.00 -4.06 15.28
N TRP A 88 9.81 -3.48 15.36
CA TRP A 88 9.62 -2.05 15.09
C TRP A 88 10.45 -1.15 16.02
N ALA A 89 10.53 -1.48 17.31
CA ALA A 89 11.30 -0.71 18.28
C ALA A 89 12.80 -0.69 17.93
N GLU A 90 13.34 -1.85 17.53
CA GLU A 90 14.73 -1.96 17.10
C GLU A 90 14.98 -1.21 15.78
N ALA A 91 14.11 -1.37 14.77
CA ALA A 91 14.23 -0.67 13.48
C ALA A 91 14.24 0.85 13.64
N ILE A 92 13.27 1.40 14.38
CA ILE A 92 13.16 2.84 14.61
C ILE A 92 14.33 3.35 15.45
N GLY A 93 14.72 2.62 16.51
CA GLY A 93 15.85 2.97 17.36
C GLY A 93 17.18 2.98 16.59
N TYR A 94 17.41 1.98 15.74
CA TYR A 94 18.58 1.90 14.87
C TYR A 94 18.63 3.08 13.89
N ALA A 95 17.56 3.34 13.15
CA ALA A 95 17.50 4.45 12.20
C ALA A 95 17.73 5.81 12.88
N ALA A 96 17.06 6.07 14.01
CA ALA A 96 17.21 7.30 14.77
C ALA A 96 18.64 7.49 15.31
N ARG A 97 19.27 6.42 15.80
CA ARG A 97 20.66 6.44 16.27
C ARG A 97 21.62 6.79 15.12
N ARG A 98 21.51 6.11 13.97
CA ARG A 98 22.37 6.36 12.81
C ARG A 98 22.19 7.78 12.25
N PHE A 99 20.97 8.29 12.19
CA PHE A 99 20.74 9.69 11.80
C PHE A 99 21.42 10.66 12.76
N LYS A 100 21.31 10.46 14.08
CA LYS A 100 21.97 11.32 15.07
C LYS A 100 23.50 11.27 14.98
N GLU A 101 24.07 10.09 14.75
CA GLU A 101 25.51 9.92 14.55
C GLU A 101 26.00 10.69 13.32
N ILE A 102 25.30 10.56 12.18
CA ILE A 102 25.61 11.31 10.95
C ILE A 102 25.49 12.81 11.19
N GLN A 103 24.41 13.27 11.83
CA GLN A 103 24.20 14.69 12.14
C GLN A 103 25.27 15.24 13.08
N ALA A 104 25.72 14.45 14.06
CA ALA A 104 26.78 14.85 14.98
C ALA A 104 28.13 14.97 14.27
N GLN A 105 28.40 14.11 13.28
CA GLN A 105 29.65 14.10 12.54
C GLN A 105 29.70 15.13 11.40
N TYR A 106 28.59 15.36 10.70
CA TYR A 106 28.55 16.11 9.45
C TYR A 106 27.59 17.31 9.45
N GLY A 107 26.82 17.53 10.53
CA GLY A 107 25.84 18.60 10.65
C GLY A 107 24.42 18.18 10.25
N ARG A 108 23.42 19.02 10.58
CA ARG A 108 21.99 18.69 10.39
C ARG A 108 21.50 18.66 8.94
N ASN A 109 22.29 19.21 8.02
CA ASN A 109 22.00 19.24 6.58
C ASN A 109 22.78 18.16 5.80
N ALA A 110 23.45 17.25 6.51
CA ALA A 110 24.09 16.08 5.93
C ALA A 110 23.06 15.00 5.55
#